data_AF-A0A939B385-F1
#
_entry.id   AF-A0A939B385-F1
#
_cell.length_a   1.000
_cell.length_b   1.000
_cell.length_c   1.000
_cell.angle_alpha   90.00
_cell.angle_beta   90.00
_cell.angle_gamma   90.00
#
_symmetry.space_group_name_H-M   'P 1'
#
loop_
_entity.id
_entity.type
_entity.pdbx_description
1 polymer ?
#
loop_
_entity_poly.entity_id
_entity_poly.type
_entity_poly.pdbx_seq_one_letter_code
_entity_poly.pdbx_strand_id
1 'polypeptide(L)' 'MEPRYVIILDFSIGALNIIRLTDEEIKESERYDDFEEYLLTLEDKYGFRLDNCQWMTTENLNVYWYDNGQEVSREQF' A
#
# COMPACT_ATOMS: atom_id res chain seq x y z
N MET A 1 7.54 7.24 11.04
CA MET A 1 7.62 5.78 10.86
C MET A 1 8.33 5.55 9.54
N GLU A 2 9.25 4.58 9.45
CA GLU A 2 9.92 4.30 8.17
C GLU A 2 8.94 3.58 7.23
N PRO A 3 8.68 4.10 6.02
CA PRO A 3 7.72 3.50 5.10
C PRO A 3 8.32 2.25 4.45
N ARG A 4 7.97 1.06 4.95
CA ARG A 4 8.39 -0.23 4.36
C ARG A 4 7.33 -0.82 3.45
N TYR A 5 6.07 -0.62 3.81
CA TYR A 5 4.90 -1.04 3.07
C TYR A 5 4.03 0.16 2.77
N VAL A 6 3.48 0.21 1.56
CA VAL A 6 2.39 1.10 1.17
C VAL A 6 1.15 0.25 0.99
N ILE A 7 0.08 0.61 1.67
CA ILE A 7 -1.24 -0.01 1.55
C ILE A 7 -2.10 0.96 0.79
N ILE A 8 -2.64 0.55 -0.37
CA ILE A 8 -3.46 1.38 -1.25
C ILE A 8 -4.84 0.73 -1.39
N LEU A 9 -5.87 1.46 -1.00
CA LEU A 9 -7.28 1.13 -1.13
C LEU A 9 -7.83 1.79 -2.39
N ASP A 10 -7.91 1.05 -3.49
CA ASP A 10 -8.50 1.51 -4.74
C ASP A 10 -10.01 1.33 -4.69
N PHE A 11 -10.73 2.45 -4.52
CA PHE A 11 -12.18 2.45 -4.39
C PHE A 11 -12.90 2.45 -5.74
N SER A 12 -12.19 2.60 -6.86
CA SER A 12 -12.79 2.56 -8.20
C SER A 12 -13.10 1.13 -8.65
N ILE A 13 -12.26 0.17 -8.24
CA ILE A 13 -12.39 -1.25 -8.58
C ILE A 13 -12.54 -2.17 -7.36
N GLY A 14 -12.47 -1.62 -6.14
CA GLY A 14 -12.57 -2.39 -4.90
C GLY A 14 -11.35 -3.28 -4.66
N ALA A 15 -10.14 -2.74 -4.90
CA ALA A 15 -8.89 -3.48 -4.75
C ALA A 15 -8.06 -2.98 -3.55
N LEU A 16 -7.34 -3.91 -2.92
CA LEU A 16 -6.34 -3.63 -1.90
C LEU A 16 -4.96 -3.98 -2.46
N ASN A 17 -4.16 -2.96 -2.78
CA ASN A 17 -2.76 -3.16 -3.17
C ASN A 17 -1.88 -3.08 -1.92
N ILE A 18 -1.02 -4.07 -1.75
CA ILE A 18 -0.02 -4.11 -0.69
C ILE A 18 1.35 -4.13 -1.36
N ILE A 19 2.04 -2.98 -1.32
CA ILE A 19 3.34 -2.80 -1.95
C ILE A 19 4.41 -2.84 -0.86
N ARG A 20 5.38 -3.73 -0.98
CA ARG A 20 6.61 -3.70 -0.19
C ARG A 20 7.66 -2.92 -0.97
N LEU A 21 8.09 -1.78 -0.44
CA LEU A 21 9.10 -0.94 -1.07
C LEU A 21 10.47 -1.63 -1.03
N THR A 22 11.23 -1.53 -2.12
CA THR A 22 12.64 -1.91 -2.14
C THR A 22 13.48 -0.90 -1.37
N ASP A 23 14.73 -1.26 -1.06
CA ASP A 23 15.63 -0.33 -0.37
C ASP A 23 15.95 0.90 -1.25
N GLU A 24 16.01 0.74 -2.57
CA GLU A 24 16.15 1.88 -3.50
C GLU A 24 14.92 2.78 -3.50
N GLU A 25 13.72 2.21 -3.47
CA GLU A 25 12.45 2.95 -3.41
C GLU A 25 12.31 3.75 -2.12
N ILE A 26 12.69 3.15 -0.98
CA ILE A 26 12.73 3.86 0.30
C ILE A 26 13.68 5.05 0.20
N LYS A 27 14.90 4.83 -0.29
CA LYS A 27 15.89 5.89 -0.46
C LYS A 27 15.45 6.98 -1.44
N GLU A 28 14.77 6.61 -2.52
CA GLU A 28 14.23 7.57 -3.49
C GLU A 28 13.12 8.41 -2.85
N SER A 29 12.26 7.80 -2.02
CA SER A 29 11.18 8.52 -1.34
C SER A 29 11.68 9.64 -0.41
N GLU A 30 12.89 9.53 0.14
CA GLU A 30 13.53 10.56 0.97
C GLU A 30 13.88 11.84 0.19
N ARG A 31 13.81 11.82 -1.14
CA ARG A 31 14.09 12.97 -2.01
C ARG A 31 12.87 13.86 -2.25
N TYR A 32 11.69 13.45 -1.78
CA TYR A 32 10.43 14.16 -1.94
C TYR A 32 10.02 14.77 -0.59
N ASP A 33 9.55 16.01 -0.62
CA ASP A 33 9.07 16.70 0.59
C ASP A 33 7.70 16.15 1.03
N ASP A 34 6.92 15.65 0.08
CA ASP A 34 5.64 14.97 0.30
C ASP A 34 5.71 13.53 -0.22
N PHE A 35 5.27 12.59 0.61
CA PHE A 35 5.23 11.19 0.23
C PHE A 35 4.17 10.91 -0.84
N GLU A 36 3.12 11.71 -0.92
CA GLU A 36 2.11 11.59 -1.99
C GLU A 36 2.73 11.89 -3.37
N GLU A 37 3.63 12.87 -3.46
CA GLU A 37 4.37 13.17 -4.69
C GLU A 37 5.23 11.97 -5.14
N TYR A 38 5.86 11.28 -4.18
CA TYR A 38 6.59 10.05 -4.46
C TYR A 38 5.66 8.95 -4.99
N LEU A 39 4.48 8.76 -4.38
CA LEU A 39 3.51 7.74 -4.82
C LEU A 39 3.01 7.96 -6.25
N LEU A 40 2.87 9.21 -6.70
CA LEU A 40 2.52 9.51 -8.10
C LEU A 40 3.52 8.90 -9.10
N THR A 41 4.80 8.77 -8.72
CA THR A 41 5.82 8.16 -9.57
C THR A 41 5.68 6.63 -9.69
N LEU A 42 4.92 6.02 -8.79
CA LEU A 42 4.74 4.57 -8.68
C LEU A 42 3.47 4.05 -9.39
N GLU A 43 2.56 4.94 -9.80
CA GLU A 43 1.27 4.59 -10.39
C GLU A 43 1.40 3.57 -11.53
N ASP A 44 2.22 3.87 -12.54
CA ASP A 44 2.37 3.00 -13.71
C ASP A 44 3.16 1.73 -13.38
N LYS A 45 4.08 1.78 -12.40
CA LYS A 45 4.89 0.63 -11.99
C LYS A 45 4.04 -0.44 -11.32
N TYR A 46 3.10 -0.03 -10.46
CA TYR A 46 2.27 -0.95 -9.67
C TYR A 46 0.82 -1.04 -10.14
N GLY A 47 0.42 -0.22 -11.12
CA GLY A 47 -0.88 -0.31 -11.77
C GLY A 47 -2.05 0.23 -10.94
N PHE A 48 -1.86 1.35 -10.26
CA PHE A 48 -2.92 2.06 -9.53
C PHE A 48 -3.03 3.52 -9.99
N ARG A 49 -4.12 4.21 -9.61
CA ARG A 49 -4.29 5.65 -9.80
C ARG A 49 -4.61 6.32 -8.47
N LEU A 50 -3.73 7.20 -8.02
CA LEU A 50 -3.72 7.73 -6.65
C LEU A 50 -4.96 8.59 -6.37
N ASP A 51 -5.49 9.26 -7.39
CA ASP A 51 -6.75 10.02 -7.36
C ASP A 51 -7.98 9.16 -7.02
N ASN A 52 -7.91 7.85 -7.30
CA ASN A 52 -8.93 6.85 -7.04
C ASN A 52 -8.62 5.99 -5.80
N CYS A 53 -7.67 6.43 -4.97
CA CYS A 53 -7.17 5.65 -3.84
C CYS A 53 -7.22 6.39 -2.50
N GLN A 54 -7.25 5.61 -1.42
CA GLN A 54 -6.76 6.02 -0.11
C GLN A 54 -5.51 5.23 0.20
N TRP A 55 -4.55 5.79 0.94
CA TRP A 55 -3.30 5.09 1.21
C TRP A 55 -2.78 5.31 2.63
N MET A 56 -1.92 4.40 3.08
CA MET A 56 -1.12 4.54 4.29
C MET A 56 0.23 3.84 4.16
N THR A 57 1.21 4.26 4.95
CA THR A 57 2.49 3.56 5.10
C THR A 57 2.60 2.86 6.44
N THR A 58 3.34 1.75 6.48
CA THR A 58 3.70 1.07 7.73
C THR A 58 5.08 0.43 7.60
N GLU A 59 5.79 0.35 8.72
CA GLU A 59 7.06 -0.37 8.82
C GLU A 59 6.82 -1.89 8.90
N ASN A 60 5.77 -2.29 9.63
CA ASN A 60 5.40 -3.69 9.85
C ASN A 60 4.00 -3.95 9.30
N LEU A 61 3.87 -4.95 8.46
CA LEU A 61 2.60 -5.35 7.85
C LEU A 61 2.03 -6.58 8.56
N ASN A 62 0.80 -6.45 9.06
CA ASN A 62 -0.03 -7.58 9.47
C ASN A 62 -1.35 -7.49 8.69
N VAL A 63 -1.76 -8.58 8.07
CA VAL A 63 -3.02 -8.67 7.32
C VAL A 63 -3.89 -9.73 7.96
N TYR A 64 -5.09 -9.32 8.39
CA TYR A 64 -6.06 -10.18 9.06
C TYR A 64 -7.30 -10.30 8.19
N TRP A 65 -7.83 -11.50 8.07
CA TRP A 65 -9.04 -11.81 7.31
C TRP A 65 -10.13 -12.23 8.28
N TYR A 66 -11.35 -11.76 8.07
CA TYR A 66 -12.47 -12.08 8.96
C TYR A 66 -13.67 -12.56 8.17
N ASP A 67 -14.17 -13.76 8.46
CA ASP A 67 -15.45 -14.25 7.96
C ASP A 67 -16.41 -14.47 9.13
N ASN A 68 -17.65 -14.01 8.98
CA ASN A 68 -18.71 -14.12 10.00
C ASN A 68 -18.28 -13.66 11.42
N GLY A 69 -17.42 -12.63 11.50
CA GLY A 69 -16.95 -12.05 12.76
C GLY A 69 -15.83 -12.84 13.45
N GLN A 70 -15.24 -13.84 12.78
CA GLN A 70 -14.09 -14.60 13.28
C GLN A 70 -12.89 -14.44 12.36
N GLU A 71 -11.68 -14.39 12.93
CA GLU A 71 -10.45 -14.37 12.14
C GLU A 71 -10.26 -15.72 11.43
N VAL A 72 -9.96 -15.68 10.14
CA VAL A 72 -9.73 -16.85 9.28
C VAL A 72 -8.35 -16.76 8.61
N SER A 73 -7.81 -17.89 8.16
CA SER A 73 -6.59 -17.86 7.35
C SER A 73 -6.88 -17.30 5.96
N ARG A 74 -5.85 -16.78 5.29
CA ARG A 74 -6.00 -16.23 3.92
C ARG A 74 -6.52 -17.28 2.93
N GLU A 75 -6.13 -18.54 3.11
CA GLU A 75 -6.56 -19.66 2.26
C GLU A 75 -8.03 -20.06 2.50
N GLN A 76 -8.62 -19.61 3.61
CA GLN A 76 -9.99 -19.89 4.02
C GLN A 76 -10.95 -18.73 3.74
N PHE A 77 -10.43 -17.54 3.47
CA PHE A 77 -11.21 -16.34 3.14
C PHE A 77 -11.72 -16.37 1.70
#